data_AF-A0AAN6D131-F1
#
_entry.id   AF-A0AAN6D131-F1
#
_cell.length_a   1.000
_cell.length_b   1.000
_cell.length_c   1.000
_cell.angle_alpha   90.00
_cell.angle_beta   90.00
_cell.angle_gamma   90.00
#
_symmetry.space_group_name_H-M   'P 1'
#
loop_
_entity.id
_entity.type
_entity.pdbx_description
1 polymer ?
#
loop_
_entity_poly.entity_id
_entity_poly.type
_entity_poly.pdbx_seq_one_letter_code
_entity_poly.pdbx_strand_id
1 'polypeptide(L)'
;MKSGIIDKVAGLAALIPWKRASDPASLIFASVPWYNLSLAGSICTYSLVVYRRHILDPELMVAAPSSSVKSHQMDYHTVPLAEILKSENTHLLVYACLWLTTPTNMLKVFPFAAYSLLNLTNYCIIEAFPKHPLSLAITPLVSYIEYPLLLFAAHVDLAVIGLLCKEAKNLGSLYVLIFYIFVWGLRVEYSDASRLAVSNLLRFLDKAFNEDVLPHTVHKTWVLARTKFTLMLSITDYDTISAEAELRQSASFGKERSPVREKPKRRKKKIYSACS
;
A
#
# COMPACT_ATOMS: atom_id res chain seq x y z
N MET A 1 21.51 12.63 -27.97
CA MET A 1 20.26 13.21 -27.41
C MET A 1 19.87 12.58 -26.06
N LYS A 2 20.79 12.37 -25.11
CA LYS A 2 20.49 11.77 -23.78
C LYS A 2 20.80 12.67 -22.57
N SER A 3 21.35 13.88 -22.76
CA SER A 3 21.71 14.80 -21.66
C SER A 3 20.54 15.65 -21.16
N GLY A 4 19.58 15.98 -22.02
CA GLY A 4 18.60 17.04 -21.72
C GLY A 4 17.50 16.70 -20.70
N ILE A 5 17.36 15.45 -20.27
CA ILE A 5 16.34 15.06 -19.27
C ILE A 5 16.90 15.17 -17.86
N ILE A 6 18.17 14.79 -17.65
CA ILE A 6 18.83 14.83 -16.34
C ILE A 6 19.03 16.30 -15.90
N ASP A 7 19.44 17.16 -16.84
CA ASP A 7 19.62 18.59 -16.57
C ASP A 7 18.30 19.31 -16.24
N LYS A 8 17.17 18.84 -16.80
CA LYS A 8 15.84 19.39 -16.51
C LYS A 8 15.30 18.94 -15.16
N VAL A 9 15.59 17.71 -14.73
CA VAL A 9 15.22 17.22 -13.38
C VAL A 9 16.04 17.94 -12.31
N ALA A 10 17.31 18.22 -12.56
CA ALA A 10 18.15 19.03 -11.68
C ALA A 10 17.64 20.48 -11.55
N GLY A 11 17.18 21.08 -12.66
CA GLY A 11 16.55 22.41 -12.65
C GLY A 11 15.23 22.47 -11.87
N LEU A 12 14.45 21.39 -11.88
CA LEU A 12 13.21 21.29 -11.09
C LEU A 12 13.48 21.20 -9.58
N ALA A 13 14.57 20.55 -9.17
CA ALA A 13 15.00 20.51 -7.77
C ALA A 13 15.48 21.88 -7.25
N ALA A 14 15.99 22.73 -8.15
CA ALA A 14 16.50 24.07 -7.82
C ALA A 14 15.41 25.16 -7.73
N LEU A 15 14.21 24.90 -8.27
CA LEU A 15 13.08 25.85 -8.28
C LEU A 15 12.19 25.77 -7.03
N ILE A 16 12.45 24.84 -6.10
CA ILE A 16 11.73 24.75 -4.84
C ILE A 16 12.41 25.69 -3.83
N PRO A 17 11.76 26.75 -3.34
CA PRO A 17 12.37 27.64 -2.36
C PRO A 17 12.54 26.88 -1.02
N TRP A 18 13.75 26.42 -0.75
CA TRP A 18 14.16 25.74 0.51
C TRP A 18 14.27 26.69 1.71
N LYS A 19 13.47 27.76 1.78
CA LYS A 19 13.49 28.66 2.93
C LYS A 19 12.48 28.15 3.97
N ARG A 20 12.88 27.12 4.72
CA ARG A 20 12.05 26.48 5.75
C ARG A 20 12.32 27.12 7.12
N ALA A 21 11.26 27.54 7.81
CA ALA A 21 11.33 28.16 9.13
C ALA A 21 12.05 27.22 10.12
N SER A 22 13.06 27.75 10.80
CA SER A 22 13.98 27.03 11.66
C SER A 22 13.36 26.76 13.03
N ASP A 23 12.88 25.53 13.24
CA ASP A 23 12.58 25.00 14.57
C ASP A 23 13.84 24.33 15.15
N PRO A 24 14.23 24.58 16.41
CA PRO A 24 15.48 24.05 16.97
C PRO A 24 15.49 22.51 17.11
N ALA A 25 14.33 21.85 17.16
CA ALA A 25 14.22 20.38 17.10
C ALA A 25 14.54 19.79 15.71
N SER A 26 14.57 20.61 14.66
CA SER A 26 14.93 20.20 13.30
C SER A 26 16.43 20.13 13.06
N LEU A 27 17.25 20.67 13.97
CA LEU A 27 18.72 20.75 13.81
C LEU A 27 19.42 19.39 14.01
N ILE A 28 18.87 18.48 14.83
CA ILE A 28 19.48 17.17 15.06
C ILE A 28 19.39 16.28 13.80
N PHE A 29 18.37 16.49 12.96
CA PHE A 29 18.17 15.76 11.69
C PHE A 29 18.63 16.55 10.45
N ALA A 30 19.08 17.81 10.62
CA ALA A 30 19.58 18.63 9.52
C ALA A 30 20.97 18.20 9.02
N SER A 31 21.70 17.38 9.79
CA SER A 31 23.08 17.00 9.48
C SER A 31 23.21 15.89 8.43
N VAL A 32 22.11 15.24 8.02
CA VAL A 32 22.17 14.32 6.87
C VAL A 32 20.93 14.45 5.98
N PRO A 33 21.07 14.70 4.66
CA PRO A 33 19.96 14.90 3.73
C PRO A 33 19.15 13.63 3.41
N TRP A 34 19.14 12.63 4.30
CA TRP A 34 18.45 11.35 4.10
C TRP A 34 16.96 11.50 3.81
N TYR A 35 16.28 12.42 4.51
CA TYR A 35 14.84 12.65 4.29
C TYR A 35 14.58 13.11 2.85
N ASN A 36 15.31 14.14 2.41
CA ASN A 36 15.12 14.72 1.09
C ASN A 36 15.54 13.74 -0.01
N LEU A 37 16.62 12.99 0.21
CA LEU A 37 17.08 11.95 -0.71
C LEU A 37 16.07 10.80 -0.80
N SER A 38 15.54 10.34 0.33
CA SER A 38 14.51 9.30 0.38
C SER A 38 13.22 9.76 -0.30
N LEU A 39 12.82 11.02 -0.09
CA LEU A 39 11.65 11.58 -0.74
C LEU A 39 11.82 11.71 -2.26
N ALA A 40 12.97 12.22 -2.71
CA ALA A 40 13.30 12.31 -4.14
C ALA A 40 13.36 10.91 -4.79
N GLY A 41 14.00 9.94 -4.12
CA GLY A 41 14.04 8.55 -4.55
C GLY A 41 12.65 7.92 -4.63
N SER A 42 11.77 8.21 -3.66
CA SER A 42 10.38 7.76 -3.67
C SER A 42 9.62 8.34 -4.86
N ILE A 43 9.69 9.67 -5.07
CA ILE A 43 9.05 10.32 -6.22
C ILE A 43 9.53 9.69 -7.53
N CYS A 44 10.84 9.50 -7.70
CA CYS A 44 11.40 8.88 -8.90
C CYS A 44 10.89 7.44 -9.09
N THR A 45 10.91 6.63 -8.03
CA THR A 45 10.49 5.22 -8.07
C THR A 45 9.02 5.09 -8.42
N TYR A 46 8.13 5.77 -7.70
CA TYR A 46 6.69 5.66 -7.96
C TYR A 46 6.29 6.32 -9.27
N SER A 47 6.96 7.40 -9.70
CA SER A 47 6.77 7.97 -11.04
C SER A 47 7.13 6.96 -12.12
N LEU A 48 8.24 6.24 -11.98
CA LEU A 48 8.66 5.21 -12.93
C LEU A 48 7.70 4.03 -12.96
N VAL A 49 7.23 3.57 -11.80
CA VAL A 49 6.26 2.48 -11.69
C VAL A 49 4.93 2.85 -12.35
N VAL A 50 4.41 4.05 -12.08
CA VAL A 50 3.18 4.58 -12.70
C VAL A 50 3.37 4.74 -14.21
N TYR A 51 4.50 5.31 -14.64
CA TYR A 51 4.83 5.49 -16.05
C TYR A 51 4.92 4.14 -16.79
N ARG A 52 5.63 3.15 -16.23
CA ARG A 52 5.76 1.83 -16.83
C ARG A 52 4.41 1.12 -16.96
N ARG A 53 3.61 1.14 -15.90
CA ARG A 53 2.32 0.44 -15.83
C ARG A 53 1.24 1.03 -16.74
N HIS A 54 1.23 2.36 -16.93
CA HIS A 54 0.13 3.03 -17.64
C HIS A 54 0.50 3.57 -19.02
N ILE A 55 1.79 3.76 -19.33
CA ILE A 55 2.23 4.37 -20.60
C ILE A 55 3.02 3.39 -21.47
N LEU A 56 3.86 2.53 -20.88
CA LEU A 56 4.73 1.62 -21.63
C LEU A 56 4.07 0.27 -21.94
N ASP A 57 3.46 -0.38 -20.95
CA ASP A 57 2.90 -1.73 -21.08
C ASP A 57 1.47 -1.79 -20.51
N PRO A 58 0.44 -1.40 -21.27
CA PRO A 58 -0.95 -1.58 -20.83
C PRO A 58 -1.34 -3.07 -20.68
N GLU A 59 -0.60 -4.00 -21.31
CA GLU A 59 -0.80 -5.45 -21.13
C GLU A 59 -0.52 -5.91 -19.68
N LEU A 60 0.38 -5.23 -18.96
CA LEU A 60 0.64 -5.49 -17.54
C LEU A 60 -0.53 -5.09 -16.62
N MET A 61 -1.45 -4.23 -17.07
CA MET A 61 -2.70 -3.97 -16.33
C MET A 61 -3.63 -5.19 -16.32
N VAL A 62 -3.62 -6.00 -17.38
CA VAL A 62 -4.50 -7.19 -17.50
C VAL A 62 -4.02 -8.34 -16.60
N ALA A 63 -2.72 -8.41 -16.31
CA ALA A 63 -2.13 -9.46 -15.49
C ALA A 63 -2.22 -9.20 -13.96
N ALA A 64 -2.51 -7.97 -13.53
CA ALA A 64 -2.68 -7.66 -12.12
C ALA A 64 -4.10 -8.05 -11.66
N PRO A 65 -4.27 -8.85 -10.60
CA PRO A 65 -5.58 -9.34 -10.17
C PRO A 65 -6.34 -8.24 -9.42
N SER A 66 -6.79 -7.20 -10.10
CA SER A 66 -7.82 -6.30 -9.57
C SER A 66 -9.19 -6.86 -9.93
N SER A 67 -9.82 -7.46 -8.93
CA SER A 67 -11.12 -8.12 -8.99
C SER A 67 -12.30 -7.17 -9.19
N SER A 68 -12.43 -6.47 -10.34
CA SER A 68 -13.74 -5.83 -10.66
C SER A 68 -13.97 -5.31 -12.08
N VAL A 69 -13.15 -5.56 -13.10
CA VAL A 69 -13.49 -5.09 -14.46
C VAL A 69 -13.44 -6.24 -15.44
N LYS A 70 -14.65 -6.71 -15.80
CA LYS A 70 -14.88 -7.60 -16.94
C LYS A 70 -14.19 -7.00 -18.16
N SER A 71 -13.40 -7.83 -18.83
CA SER A 71 -12.81 -7.59 -20.13
C SER A 71 -13.86 -7.05 -21.12
N HIS A 72 -13.86 -5.74 -21.32
CA HIS A 72 -14.39 -5.14 -22.53
C HIS A 72 -13.21 -4.56 -23.28
N GLN A 73 -13.10 -4.98 -24.54
CA GLN A 73 -12.18 -4.47 -25.54
C GLN A 73 -12.34 -2.94 -25.59
N MET A 74 -11.51 -2.23 -24.83
CA MET A 74 -11.31 -0.81 -24.97
C MET A 74 -10.03 -0.62 -25.77
N ASP A 75 -10.12 0.13 -26.86
CA ASP A 75 -8.97 0.58 -27.61
C ASP A 75 -7.96 1.21 -26.65
N TYR A 76 -6.76 0.63 -26.60
CA TYR A 76 -5.71 0.85 -25.60
C TYR A 76 -5.06 2.25 -25.60
N HIS A 77 -5.70 3.27 -26.18
CA HIS A 77 -5.13 4.60 -26.31
C HIS A 77 -5.41 5.54 -25.13
N THR A 78 -6.35 5.20 -24.24
CA THR A 78 -6.69 6.06 -23.09
C THR A 78 -6.89 5.25 -21.82
N VAL A 79 -5.95 5.38 -20.87
CA VAL A 79 -6.12 4.82 -19.52
C VAL A 79 -7.06 5.75 -18.73
N PRO A 80 -8.19 5.25 -18.20
CA PRO A 80 -9.10 6.08 -17.42
C PRO A 80 -8.42 6.53 -16.13
N LEU A 81 -8.55 7.83 -15.81
CA LEU A 81 -7.98 8.43 -14.59
C LEU A 81 -8.41 7.68 -13.32
N ALA A 82 -9.63 7.14 -13.32
CA ALA A 82 -10.15 6.34 -12.23
C ALA A 82 -9.30 5.10 -11.91
N GLU A 83 -8.68 4.45 -12.90
CA GLU A 83 -7.81 3.29 -12.66
C GLU A 83 -6.44 3.70 -12.12
N ILE A 84 -5.91 4.84 -12.58
CA ILE A 84 -4.68 5.42 -12.04
C ILE A 84 -4.87 5.77 -10.57
N LEU A 85 -6.03 6.35 -10.21
CA LEU A 85 -6.43 6.70 -8.85
C LEU A 85 -6.77 5.48 -7.96
N LYS A 86 -6.87 4.27 -8.50
CA LYS A 86 -7.03 3.04 -7.71
C LYS A 86 -5.70 2.43 -7.28
N SER A 87 -4.60 2.81 -7.93
CA SER A 87 -3.29 2.22 -7.70
C SER A 87 -2.67 2.76 -6.41
N GLU A 88 -2.28 1.86 -5.50
CA GLU A 88 -1.58 2.23 -4.27
C GLU A 88 -0.27 2.99 -4.54
N ASN A 89 0.43 2.66 -5.64
CA ASN A 89 1.65 3.36 -6.05
C ASN A 89 1.38 4.81 -6.45
N THR A 90 0.20 5.10 -7.03
CA THR A 90 -0.21 6.47 -7.33
C THR A 90 -0.50 7.24 -6.04
N HIS A 91 -1.17 6.61 -5.07
CA HIS A 91 -1.40 7.23 -3.75
C HIS A 91 -0.08 7.62 -3.08
N LEU A 92 0.90 6.70 -3.06
CA LEU A 92 2.23 6.96 -2.54
C LEU A 92 2.93 8.11 -3.28
N LEU A 93 2.87 8.12 -4.62
CA LEU A 93 3.43 9.24 -5.40
C LEU A 93 2.81 10.59 -5.01
N VAL A 94 1.49 10.66 -4.87
CA VAL A 94 0.79 11.89 -4.48
C VAL A 94 1.21 12.33 -3.07
N TYR A 95 1.31 11.39 -2.12
CA TYR A 95 1.83 11.71 -0.78
C TYR A 95 3.25 12.25 -0.83
N ALA A 96 4.13 11.65 -1.63
CA ALA A 96 5.51 12.10 -1.75
C ALA A 96 5.60 13.55 -2.26
N CYS A 97 4.76 13.90 -3.23
CA CYS A 97 4.63 15.27 -3.71
C CYS A 97 4.08 16.22 -2.63
N LEU A 98 3.08 15.80 -1.85
CA LEU A 98 2.54 16.60 -0.74
C LEU A 98 3.62 16.89 0.31
N TRP A 99 4.48 15.93 0.62
CA TRP A 99 5.53 16.08 1.64
C TRP A 99 6.58 17.14 1.31
N LEU A 100 6.75 17.49 0.03
CA LEU A 100 7.63 18.60 -0.39
C LEU A 100 7.18 19.94 0.23
N THR A 101 5.88 20.10 0.45
CA THR A 101 5.28 21.35 0.94
C THR A 101 5.15 21.42 2.47
N THR A 102 5.57 20.38 3.18
CA THR A 102 5.41 20.27 4.65
C THR A 102 6.76 20.16 5.38
N PRO A 103 6.79 20.46 6.69
CA PRO A 103 7.95 20.19 7.53
C PRO A 103 8.40 18.72 7.47
N THR A 104 9.70 18.49 7.60
CA THR A 104 10.28 17.14 7.62
C THR A 104 9.81 16.36 8.84
N ASN A 105 9.30 15.15 8.64
CA ASN A 105 8.96 14.24 9.74
C ASN A 105 9.13 12.78 9.31
N MET A 106 9.84 11.97 10.11
CA MET A 106 10.12 10.57 9.78
C MET A 106 8.85 9.71 9.65
N LEU A 107 7.77 10.05 10.37
CA LEU A 107 6.49 9.34 10.25
C LEU A 107 5.93 9.39 8.82
N LYS A 108 6.18 10.49 8.09
CA LYS A 108 5.76 10.65 6.69
C LYS A 108 6.51 9.72 5.75
N VAL A 109 7.75 9.34 6.08
CA VAL A 109 8.61 8.49 5.25
C VAL A 109 8.36 7.00 5.51
N PHE A 110 7.91 6.65 6.71
CA PHE A 110 7.78 5.27 7.13
C PHE A 110 6.93 4.39 6.18
N PRO A 111 5.73 4.81 5.73
CA PRO A 111 4.98 4.03 4.74
C PRO A 111 5.79 3.76 3.48
N PHE A 112 6.51 4.75 2.93
CA PHE A 112 7.36 4.52 1.76
C PHE A 112 8.45 3.49 2.00
N ALA A 113 9.06 3.50 3.19
CA ALA A 113 10.09 2.53 3.54
C ALA A 113 9.52 1.10 3.60
N ALA A 114 8.34 0.92 4.22
CA ALA A 114 7.64 -0.36 4.29
C ALA A 114 7.33 -0.91 2.88
N TYR A 115 6.69 -0.10 2.02
CA TYR A 115 6.35 -0.50 0.66
C TYR A 115 7.59 -0.77 -0.20
N SER A 116 8.62 0.08 -0.08
CA SER A 116 9.87 -0.10 -0.85
C SER A 116 10.62 -1.36 -0.41
N LEU A 117 10.62 -1.68 0.88
CA LEU A 117 11.23 -2.92 1.40
C LEU A 117 10.52 -4.15 0.84
N LEU A 118 9.18 -4.18 0.86
CA LEU A 118 8.40 -5.29 0.30
C LEU A 118 8.62 -5.44 -1.20
N ASN A 119 8.55 -4.34 -1.95
CA ASN A 119 8.78 -4.35 -3.39
C ASN A 119 10.18 -4.81 -3.75
N LEU A 120 11.21 -4.31 -3.06
CA LEU A 120 12.60 -4.71 -3.30
C LEU A 120 12.81 -6.19 -2.97
N THR A 121 12.23 -6.66 -1.86
CA THR A 121 12.38 -8.06 -1.44
C THR A 121 11.67 -9.00 -2.43
N ASN A 122 10.46 -8.64 -2.88
CA ASN A 122 9.73 -9.39 -3.89
C ASN A 122 10.48 -9.42 -5.23
N TYR A 123 11.06 -8.29 -5.65
CA TYR A 123 11.92 -8.24 -6.84
C TYR A 123 13.12 -9.19 -6.72
N CYS A 124 13.82 -9.16 -5.58
CA CYS A 124 14.97 -10.04 -5.35
C CYS A 124 14.59 -11.53 -5.40
N ILE A 125 13.44 -11.89 -4.82
CA ILE A 125 12.96 -13.28 -4.76
C ILE A 125 12.45 -13.76 -6.11
N ILE A 126 11.60 -12.98 -6.78
CA ILE A 126 10.84 -13.43 -7.96
C ILE A 126 11.64 -13.21 -9.25
N GLU A 127 12.32 -12.07 -9.37
CA GLU A 127 12.92 -11.64 -10.64
C GLU A 127 14.44 -11.84 -10.64
N ALA A 128 15.15 -11.29 -9.64
CA ALA A 128 16.61 -11.28 -9.66
C ALA A 128 17.21 -12.68 -9.39
N PHE A 129 16.65 -13.42 -8.43
CA PHE A 129 17.21 -14.69 -7.96
C PHE A 129 16.15 -15.79 -7.71
N PRO A 130 15.31 -16.16 -8.71
CA PRO A 130 14.16 -17.06 -8.52
C PRO A 130 14.50 -18.48 -8.06
N LYS A 131 15.70 -18.97 -8.35
CA LYS A 131 16.13 -20.35 -8.03
C LYS A 131 17.19 -20.41 -6.93
N HIS A 132 17.58 -19.27 -6.38
CA HIS A 132 18.65 -19.24 -5.39
C HIS A 132 18.14 -19.79 -4.05
N PRO A 133 18.89 -20.67 -3.34
CA PRO A 133 18.44 -21.29 -2.09
C PRO A 133 18.01 -20.27 -1.02
N LEU A 134 18.71 -19.13 -0.95
CA LEU A 134 18.36 -18.02 -0.04
C LEU A 134 16.99 -17.40 -0.37
N SER A 135 16.64 -17.24 -1.65
CA SER A 135 15.33 -16.70 -2.05
C SER A 135 14.20 -17.66 -1.65
N LEU A 136 14.40 -18.96 -1.87
CA LEU A 136 13.44 -20.00 -1.45
C LEU A 136 13.27 -20.03 0.07
N ALA A 137 14.37 -19.87 0.83
CA ALA A 137 14.32 -19.85 2.29
C ALA A 137 13.65 -18.58 2.86
N ILE A 138 13.81 -17.42 2.20
CA ILE A 138 13.26 -16.13 2.68
C ILE A 138 11.81 -15.92 2.24
N THR A 139 11.36 -16.53 1.15
CA THR A 139 9.97 -16.43 0.65
C THR A 139 8.90 -16.58 1.75
N PRO A 140 8.89 -17.64 2.58
CA PRO A 140 7.87 -17.79 3.62
C PRO A 140 7.95 -16.70 4.70
N LEU A 141 9.17 -16.22 5.02
CA LEU A 141 9.36 -15.13 5.98
C LEU A 141 8.77 -13.82 5.46
N VAL A 142 8.94 -13.53 4.18
CA VAL A 142 8.40 -12.31 3.55
C VAL A 142 6.88 -12.35 3.54
N SER A 143 6.28 -13.47 3.14
CA SER A 143 4.82 -13.63 3.19
C SER A 143 4.25 -13.51 4.61
N TYR A 144 5.03 -13.88 5.64
CA TYR A 144 4.63 -13.70 7.04
C TYR A 144 4.71 -12.24 7.50
N ILE A 145 5.74 -11.50 7.08
CA ILE A 145 5.99 -10.11 7.49
C ILE A 145 5.18 -9.10 6.69
N GLU A 146 4.84 -9.42 5.44
CA GLU A 146 4.15 -8.52 4.51
C GLU A 146 2.91 -7.88 5.11
N TYR A 147 1.98 -8.69 5.58
CA TYR A 147 0.71 -8.19 6.11
C TYR A 147 0.86 -7.37 7.40
N PRO A 148 1.59 -7.84 8.45
CA PRO A 148 1.87 -7.02 9.63
C PRO A 148 2.54 -5.67 9.30
N LEU A 149 3.48 -5.67 8.34
CA LEU A 149 4.19 -4.46 7.95
C LEU A 149 3.26 -3.45 7.23
N LEU A 150 2.40 -3.93 6.33
CA LEU A 150 1.38 -3.11 5.67
C LEU A 150 0.35 -2.57 6.67
N LEU A 151 -0.10 -3.39 7.62
CA LEU A 151 -1.01 -2.97 8.68
C LEU A 151 -0.39 -1.89 9.56
N PHE A 152 0.88 -2.06 9.94
CA PHE A 152 1.59 -1.06 10.72
C PHE A 152 1.80 0.25 9.93
N ALA A 153 2.12 0.16 8.64
CA ALA A 153 2.17 1.34 7.77
C ALA A 153 0.81 2.08 7.71
N ALA A 154 -0.30 1.35 7.62
CA ALA A 154 -1.64 1.94 7.66
C ALA A 154 -1.98 2.61 9.01
N HIS A 155 -1.49 2.08 10.13
CA HIS A 155 -1.58 2.76 11.43
C HIS A 155 -0.74 4.03 11.48
N VAL A 156 0.43 4.03 10.86
CA VAL A 156 1.26 5.25 10.73
C VAL A 156 0.55 6.30 9.87
N ASP A 157 -0.14 5.91 8.79
CA ASP A 157 -0.95 6.83 7.98
C ASP A 157 -2.02 7.54 8.84
N LEU A 158 -2.68 6.82 9.74
CA LEU A 158 -3.62 7.42 10.70
C LEU A 158 -2.93 8.43 11.64
N ALA A 159 -1.73 8.10 12.13
CA ALA A 159 -0.94 9.01 12.96
C ALA A 159 -0.50 10.28 12.19
N VAL A 160 -0.23 10.13 10.89
CA VAL A 160 0.13 11.25 10.00
C VAL A 160 -1.04 12.23 9.82
N ILE A 161 -2.29 11.78 9.87
CA ILE A 161 -3.46 12.70 9.90
C ILE A 161 -3.37 13.62 11.13
N GLY A 162 -3.11 13.07 12.31
CA GLY A 162 -2.95 13.85 13.54
C GLY A 162 -1.78 14.83 13.47
N LEU A 163 -0.65 14.39 12.89
CA LEU A 163 0.50 15.25 12.62
C LEU A 163 0.14 16.42 11.69
N LEU A 164 -0.57 16.14 10.59
CA LEU A 164 -1.00 17.14 9.63
C LEU A 164 -1.99 18.14 10.21
N CYS A 165 -2.88 17.72 11.11
CA CYS A 165 -3.74 18.64 11.85
C CYS A 165 -2.92 19.65 12.67
N LYS A 166 -1.85 19.19 13.33
CA LYS A 166 -0.93 20.07 14.07
C LYS A 166 -0.18 21.02 13.13
N GLU A 167 0.36 20.49 12.02
CA GLU A 167 1.10 21.30 11.03
C GLU A 167 0.20 22.33 10.34
N ALA A 168 -1.04 21.98 10.01
CA ALA A 168 -2.00 22.88 9.39
C ALA A 168 -2.34 24.07 10.28
N LYS A 169 -2.46 23.85 11.60
CA LYS A 169 -2.63 24.92 12.58
C LYS A 169 -1.42 25.85 12.64
N ASN A 170 -0.20 25.29 12.57
CA ASN A 170 1.04 26.06 12.63
C ASN A 170 1.30 26.86 11.34
N LEU A 171 0.98 26.29 10.17
CA LEU A 171 1.18 26.92 8.86
C LEU A 171 0.01 27.82 8.43
N GLY A 172 -1.13 27.76 9.14
CA GLY A 172 -2.34 28.49 8.78
C GLY A 172 -3.00 28.02 7.47
N SER A 173 -2.66 26.81 6.98
CA SER A 173 -3.18 26.27 5.73
C SER A 173 -3.64 24.83 5.90
N LEU A 174 -4.90 24.57 5.51
CA LEU A 174 -5.53 23.25 5.55
C LEU A 174 -5.33 22.46 4.24
N TYR A 175 -4.71 23.06 3.22
CA TYR A 175 -4.60 22.49 1.88
C TYR A 175 -4.01 21.07 1.90
N VAL A 176 -2.86 20.87 2.55
CA VAL A 176 -2.19 19.57 2.57
C VAL A 176 -3.01 18.53 3.31
N LEU A 177 -3.66 18.91 4.41
CA LEU A 177 -4.52 18.01 5.18
C LEU A 177 -5.72 17.54 4.36
N ILE A 178 -6.40 18.44 3.65
CA ILE A 178 -7.56 18.12 2.82
C ILE A 178 -7.16 17.16 1.69
N PHE A 179 -6.08 17.47 0.96
CA PHE A 179 -5.60 16.58 -0.11
C PHE A 179 -5.14 15.23 0.43
N TYR A 180 -4.47 15.20 1.58
CA TYR A 180 -4.07 13.95 2.21
C TYR A 180 -5.28 13.09 2.60
N ILE A 181 -6.28 13.67 3.28
CA ILE A 181 -7.52 12.96 3.66
C ILE A 181 -8.26 12.42 2.44
N PHE A 182 -8.33 13.20 1.36
CA PHE A 182 -8.96 12.75 0.11
C PHE A 182 -8.27 11.50 -0.46
N VAL A 183 -6.95 11.54 -0.63
CA VAL A 183 -6.17 10.41 -1.16
C VAL A 183 -6.18 9.22 -0.19
N TRP A 184 -6.12 9.48 1.11
CA TRP A 184 -6.24 8.46 2.15
C TRP A 184 -7.62 7.80 2.15
N GLY A 185 -8.70 8.55 1.93
CA GLY A 185 -10.04 8.01 1.77
C GLY A 185 -10.13 7.04 0.59
N LEU A 186 -9.57 7.41 -0.57
CA LEU A 186 -9.45 6.51 -1.72
C LEU A 186 -8.65 5.26 -1.35
N ARG A 187 -7.54 5.40 -0.63
CA ARG A 187 -6.73 4.26 -0.20
C ARG A 187 -7.47 3.33 0.78
N VAL A 188 -8.27 3.85 1.70
CA VAL A 188 -9.13 3.04 2.59
C VAL A 188 -10.15 2.24 1.77
N GLU A 189 -10.66 2.79 0.67
CA GLU A 189 -11.57 2.07 -0.22
C GLU A 189 -10.88 0.89 -0.92
N TYR A 190 -9.59 0.96 -1.25
CA TYR A 190 -8.91 -0.11 -2.01
C TYR A 190 -7.99 -1.02 -1.19
N SER A 191 -7.63 -0.65 0.04
CA SER A 191 -6.64 -1.36 0.84
C SER A 191 -7.25 -2.00 2.10
N ASP A 192 -7.25 -3.34 2.14
CA ASP A 192 -7.74 -4.12 3.29
C ASP A 192 -7.01 -3.76 4.59
N ALA A 193 -5.69 -3.52 4.51
CA ALA A 193 -4.87 -3.12 5.65
C ALA A 193 -5.31 -1.76 6.23
N SER A 194 -5.66 -0.80 5.37
CA SER A 194 -6.17 0.51 5.80
C SER A 194 -7.55 0.40 6.44
N ARG A 195 -8.46 -0.40 5.89
CA ARG A 195 -9.77 -0.67 6.52
C ARG A 195 -9.63 -1.31 7.89
N LEU A 196 -8.73 -2.29 8.02
CA LEU A 196 -8.48 -2.94 9.30
C LEU A 196 -7.88 -1.96 10.32
N ALA A 197 -6.93 -1.12 9.91
CA ALA A 197 -6.34 -0.11 10.78
C ALA A 197 -7.39 0.87 11.31
N VAL A 198 -8.31 1.32 10.45
CA VAL A 198 -9.45 2.17 10.84
C VAL A 198 -10.38 1.44 11.82
N SER A 199 -10.71 0.18 11.54
CA SER A 199 -11.57 -0.63 12.42
C SER A 199 -10.94 -0.82 13.80
N ASN A 200 -9.63 -1.11 13.86
CA ASN A 200 -8.88 -1.23 15.10
C ASN A 200 -8.85 0.10 15.87
N LEU A 201 -8.70 1.24 15.19
CA LEU A 201 -8.79 2.56 15.80
C LEU A 201 -10.18 2.80 16.39
N LEU A 202 -11.26 2.51 15.65
CA LEU A 202 -12.63 2.65 16.15
C LEU A 202 -12.87 1.80 17.39
N ARG A 203 -12.38 0.55 17.42
CA ARG A 203 -12.46 -0.33 18.60
C ARG A 203 -11.69 0.19 19.80
N PHE A 204 -10.50 0.74 19.55
CA PHE A 204 -9.73 1.38 20.61
C PHE A 204 -10.50 2.57 21.18
N LEU A 205 -11.12 3.39 20.33
CA LEU A 205 -11.97 4.48 20.75
C LEU A 205 -13.22 3.96 21.49
N ASP A 206 -13.91 2.92 21.02
CA ASP A 206 -15.04 2.32 21.75
C ASP A 206 -14.66 1.91 23.17
N LYS A 207 -13.49 1.29 23.35
CA LYS A 207 -12.96 0.94 24.68
C LYS A 207 -12.62 2.17 25.52
N ALA A 208 -12.09 3.24 24.90
CA ALA A 208 -11.80 4.49 25.59
C ALA A 208 -13.06 5.28 25.96
N PHE A 209 -14.13 5.17 25.15
CA PHE A 209 -15.43 5.82 25.32
C PHE A 209 -16.47 4.94 26.04
N ASN A 210 -16.01 3.92 26.78
CA ASN A 210 -16.88 3.01 27.49
C ASN A 210 -17.69 3.76 28.58
N GLU A 211 -18.91 3.31 28.84
CA GLU A 211 -19.90 4.03 29.69
C GLU A 211 -19.39 4.34 31.09
N ASP A 212 -18.46 3.54 31.62
CA ASP A 212 -17.91 3.72 32.97
C ASP A 212 -17.08 5.01 33.14
N VAL A 213 -16.58 5.59 32.05
CA VAL A 213 -15.61 6.71 32.10
C VAL A 213 -16.22 8.05 31.67
N LEU A 214 -17.28 8.05 30.85
CA LEU A 214 -17.77 9.24 30.16
C LEU A 214 -19.28 9.48 30.35
N PRO A 215 -19.73 10.75 30.35
CA PRO A 215 -21.14 11.07 30.46
C PRO A 215 -21.96 10.42 29.34
N HIS A 216 -23.16 9.94 29.68
CA HIS A 216 -24.09 9.27 28.75
C HIS A 216 -24.38 10.07 27.47
N THR A 217 -24.35 11.41 27.54
CA THR A 217 -24.52 12.30 26.38
C THR A 217 -23.37 12.20 25.38
N VAL A 218 -22.13 12.09 25.86
CA VAL A 218 -20.94 11.91 25.03
C VAL A 218 -20.95 10.53 24.40
N HIS A 219 -21.28 9.49 25.17
CA HIS A 219 -21.41 8.13 24.65
C HIS A 219 -22.44 8.02 23.53
N LYS A 220 -23.64 8.60 23.72
CA LYS A 220 -24.69 8.62 22.67
C LYS A 220 -24.24 9.35 21.40
N THR A 221 -23.52 10.47 21.55
CA THR A 221 -22.98 11.24 20.42
C THR A 221 -21.89 10.46 19.68
N TRP A 222 -21.03 9.77 20.42
CA TRP A 222 -19.99 8.89 19.89
C TRP A 222 -20.59 7.73 19.08
N VAL A 223 -21.57 7.00 19.63
CA VAL A 223 -22.22 5.89 18.94
C VAL A 223 -22.84 6.35 17.61
N LEU A 224 -23.53 7.49 17.61
CA LEU A 224 -24.13 8.04 16.39
C LEU A 224 -23.09 8.44 15.34
N ALA A 225 -21.99 9.07 15.76
CA ALA A 225 -20.88 9.42 14.89
C ALA A 225 -20.21 8.18 14.30
N ARG A 226 -19.96 7.17 15.14
CA ARG A 226 -19.39 5.88 14.73
C ARG A 226 -20.26 5.20 13.68
N THR A 227 -21.57 5.04 13.93
CA THR A 227 -22.47 4.36 12.98
C THR A 227 -22.47 5.02 11.61
N LYS A 228 -22.48 6.37 11.57
CA LYS A 228 -22.37 7.10 10.31
C LYS A 228 -21.04 6.87 9.61
N PHE A 229 -19.94 6.87 10.36
CA PHE A 229 -18.59 6.66 9.83
C PHE A 229 -18.39 5.25 9.28
N THR A 230 -18.87 4.22 10.00
CA THR A 230 -18.83 2.82 9.54
C THR A 230 -19.64 2.62 8.27
N LEU A 231 -20.83 3.23 8.18
CA LEU A 231 -21.68 3.17 6.99
C LEU A 231 -21.02 3.86 5.78
N MET A 232 -20.44 5.04 5.99
CA MET A 232 -19.77 5.79 4.93
C MET A 232 -18.57 5.06 4.33
N LEU A 233 -17.80 4.35 5.17
CA LEU A 233 -16.60 3.63 4.74
C LEU A 233 -16.87 2.19 4.28
N SER A 234 -18.15 1.76 4.25
CA SER A 234 -18.54 0.39 3.93
C SER A 234 -17.66 -0.66 4.63
N ILE A 235 -17.30 -0.39 5.90
CA ILE A 235 -16.48 -1.32 6.67
C ILE A 235 -17.40 -2.51 6.98
N THR A 236 -17.29 -3.56 6.17
CA THR A 236 -18.04 -4.80 6.33
C THR A 236 -17.78 -5.37 7.72
N ASP A 237 -18.83 -5.90 8.36
CA ASP A 237 -18.72 -6.45 9.71
C ASP A 237 -17.54 -7.44 9.82
N TYR A 238 -16.75 -7.18 10.86
CA TYR A 238 -15.41 -7.71 11.12
C TYR A 238 -15.31 -9.25 11.06
N ASP A 239 -16.41 -9.96 11.29
CA ASP A 239 -16.46 -11.42 11.34
C ASP A 239 -16.20 -12.06 9.97
N THR A 240 -16.45 -11.35 8.87
CA THR A 240 -16.16 -11.85 7.52
C THR A 240 -14.70 -11.61 7.11
N ILE A 241 -14.10 -10.49 7.51
CA ILE A 241 -12.72 -10.13 7.12
C ILE A 241 -11.68 -10.91 7.93
N SER A 242 -11.89 -11.14 9.24
CA SER A 242 -10.98 -12.00 10.02
C SER A 242 -11.08 -13.45 9.57
N ALA A 243 -12.31 -13.93 9.27
CA ALA A 243 -12.52 -15.25 8.70
C ALA A 243 -11.86 -15.40 7.32
N GLU A 244 -11.90 -14.37 6.46
CA GLU A 244 -11.20 -14.39 5.16
C GLU A 244 -9.67 -14.31 5.29
N ALA A 245 -9.14 -13.55 6.25
CA ALA A 245 -7.70 -13.49 6.52
C ALA A 245 -7.18 -14.83 7.06
N GLU A 246 -7.92 -15.47 7.96
CA GLU A 246 -7.64 -16.84 8.45
C GLU A 246 -7.81 -17.88 7.34
N LEU A 247 -8.79 -17.72 6.43
CA LEU A 247 -8.97 -18.55 5.24
C LEU A 247 -7.83 -18.39 4.23
N ARG A 248 -7.33 -17.16 4.00
CA ARG A 248 -6.18 -16.91 3.12
C ARG A 248 -4.88 -17.48 3.71
N GLN A 249 -4.69 -17.38 5.02
CA GLN A 249 -3.57 -18.03 5.72
C GLN A 249 -3.69 -19.56 5.65
N SER A 250 -4.86 -20.14 5.88
CA SER A 250 -5.03 -21.60 5.79
C SER A 250 -4.95 -22.14 4.35
N ALA A 251 -5.37 -21.36 3.35
CA ALA A 251 -5.26 -21.71 1.93
C ALA A 251 -3.82 -21.66 1.39
N SER A 252 -2.96 -20.77 1.91
CA SER A 252 -1.54 -20.74 1.56
C SER A 252 -0.79 -21.96 2.15
N PHE A 253 -1.19 -22.43 3.33
CA PHE A 253 -0.70 -23.68 3.93
C PHE A 253 -1.29 -24.96 3.30
N GLY A 254 -2.51 -24.90 2.76
CA GLY A 254 -3.22 -26.06 2.21
C GLY A 254 -2.74 -26.54 0.83
N LYS A 255 -2.01 -25.70 0.08
CA LYS A 255 -1.53 -26.05 -1.29
C LYS A 255 -0.35 -27.03 -1.32
N GLU A 256 0.27 -27.33 -0.18
CA GLU A 256 1.47 -28.17 -0.12
C GLU A 256 1.22 -29.62 0.37
N ARG A 257 -0.04 -29.99 0.65
CA ARG A 257 -0.42 -31.37 1.03
C ARG A 257 -1.51 -31.95 0.14
N SER A 258 -1.24 -32.04 -1.16
CA SER A 258 -1.88 -33.07 -1.99
C SER A 258 -0.83 -34.12 -2.32
N PRO A 259 -0.86 -35.33 -1.72
CA PRO A 259 -0.02 -36.41 -2.20
C PRO A 259 -0.45 -36.69 -3.63
N VAL A 260 0.49 -36.52 -4.56
CA VAL A 260 0.34 -36.92 -5.96
C VAL A 260 -0.06 -38.39 -5.96
N ARG A 261 -1.35 -38.63 -6.20
CA ARG A 261 -1.93 -39.96 -6.35
C ARG A 261 -1.33 -40.54 -7.63
N GLU A 262 -0.23 -41.29 -7.49
CA GLU A 262 0.38 -42.04 -8.57
C GLU A 262 -0.71 -42.86 -9.27
N LYS A 263 -1.03 -42.48 -10.51
CA LYS A 263 -1.90 -43.30 -11.36
C LYS A 263 -1.14 -44.59 -11.68
N PRO A 264 -1.72 -45.77 -11.43
CA PRO A 264 -1.03 -47.02 -11.71
C PRO A 264 -0.79 -47.15 -13.22
N LYS A 265 0.48 -47.37 -13.59
CA LYS A 265 0.91 -47.70 -14.95
C LYS A 265 0.11 -48.89 -15.47
N ARG A 266 -0.83 -48.65 -16.38
CA ARG A 266 -1.48 -49.71 -17.18
C ARG A 266 -0.41 -50.39 -18.04
N ARG A 267 0.05 -51.57 -17.61
CA ARG A 267 0.80 -52.52 -18.46
C ARG A 267 -0.08 -52.90 -19.66
N LYS A 268 0.33 -52.49 -20.86
CA LYS A 268 -0.23 -53.03 -22.11
C LYS A 268 0.18 -54.50 -22.22
N LYS A 269 -0.77 -55.43 -22.01
CA LYS A 269 -0.64 -56.83 -22.43
C LYS A 269 -0.67 -56.85 -23.97
N LYS A 270 0.45 -57.22 -24.61
CA LYS A 270 0.45 -57.67 -26.00
C LYS A 270 -0.29 -59.00 -26.05
N ILE A 271 -1.43 -59.03 -26.71
CA ILE A 271 -2.10 -60.26 -27.13
C ILE A 271 -1.45 -60.61 -28.47
N TYR A 272 -0.71 -61.71 -28.52
CA TYR A 272 -0.38 -62.39 -29.78
C TYR A 272 -1.58 -63.26 -30.15
N SER A 273 -2.27 -62.94 -31.24
CA SER A 273 -3.15 -63.89 -31.92
C SER A 273 -2.38 -64.56 -33.05
N ALA A 274 -2.26 -65.88 -32.97
CA ALA A 274 -1.84 -66.74 -34.05
C ALA A 274 -2.98 -66.91 -35.07
N CYS A 275 -2.62 -66.82 -36.35
CA CYS A 275 -3.24 -67.38 -37.56
C CYS A 275 -2.35 -66.81 -38.69
N SER A 276 -1.61 -67.57 -39.48
CA SER A 276 -1.85 -68.86 -40.12
C SER A 276 -0.52 -69.55 -40.42
#